data_AF-A0A9Y2EUD8-F1
#
_entry.id   AF-A0A9Y2EUD8-F1
#
_cell.length_a   1.000
_cell.length_b   1.000
_cell.length_c   1.000
_cell.angle_alpha   90.00
_cell.angle_beta   90.00
_cell.angle_gamma   90.00
#
_symmetry.space_group_name_H-M   'P 1'
#
loop_
_entity.id
_entity.type
_entity.pdbx_description
1 polymer ?
#
loop_
_entity_poly.entity_id
_entity_poly.type
_entity_poly.pdbx_seq_one_letter_code
_entity_poly.pdbx_strand_id
1 'polypeptide(L)'
;MSVFRPRKAAAIDYAHVKYLHDECIEQLELMKISLESAQLSNDEIRDQLDYMAQNHWQFYLDTLHLLSMHDNDLKDSLLKVGLNARNTESNQEKEYQVKRVLLLALTTSLIKRHRRMEYVFSNQNNPAKDFLSLAAPIERDYLVTTITIIHNLI
;
A
#
# COMPACT_ATOMS: atom_id res chain seq x y z
N MET A 1 -12.20 10.53 41.17
CA MET A 1 -12.78 9.79 40.02
C MET A 1 -12.34 10.50 38.75
N SER A 2 -11.48 9.87 37.95
CA SER A 2 -11.01 10.42 36.67
C SER A 2 -12.14 10.27 35.65
N VAL A 3 -12.64 11.39 35.13
CA VAL A 3 -13.64 11.40 34.07
C VAL A 3 -12.96 10.92 32.80
N PHE A 4 -13.26 9.70 32.38
CA PHE A 4 -12.82 9.14 31.10
C PHE A 4 -13.44 9.99 29.99
N ARG A 5 -12.69 10.97 29.47
CA ARG A 5 -13.08 11.69 28.26
C ARG A 5 -12.78 10.76 27.08
N PRO A 6 -13.78 10.28 26.33
CA PRO A 6 -13.50 9.62 25.08
C PRO A 6 -12.69 10.61 24.24
N ARG A 7 -11.49 10.20 23.81
CA ARG A 7 -10.68 10.97 22.87
C ARG A 7 -11.55 11.18 21.64
N LYS A 8 -12.05 12.41 21.43
CA LYS A 8 -12.77 12.75 20.19
C LYS A 8 -11.91 12.23 19.05
N ALA A 9 -12.47 11.38 18.20
CA ALA A 9 -11.82 10.98 16.96
C ALA A 9 -11.33 12.26 16.30
N ALA A 10 -10.01 12.38 16.10
CA ALA A 10 -9.47 13.53 15.40
C ALA A 10 -10.20 13.60 14.06
N ALA A 11 -10.75 14.78 13.72
CA ALA A 11 -11.37 14.96 12.41
C ALA A 11 -10.32 14.54 11.36
N ILE A 12 -10.69 13.58 10.51
CA ILE A 12 -9.80 13.08 9.47
C ILE A 12 -9.45 14.25 8.56
N ASP A 13 -8.16 14.57 8.45
CA ASP A 13 -7.69 15.53 7.46
C ASP A 13 -7.69 14.83 6.09
N TYR A 14 -8.79 15.00 5.35
CA TYR A 14 -8.97 14.38 4.04
C TYR A 14 -7.91 14.84 3.03
N ALA A 15 -7.38 16.05 3.14
CA ALA A 15 -6.33 16.52 2.25
C ALA A 15 -5.02 15.77 2.54
N HIS A 16 -4.71 15.54 3.80
CA HIS A 16 -3.56 14.74 4.19
C HIS A 16 -3.71 13.25 3.82
N VAL A 17 -4.89 12.66 4.04
CA VAL A 17 -5.17 11.27 3.62
C VAL A 17 -5.02 11.12 2.10
N LYS A 18 -5.52 12.08 1.32
CA LYS A 18 -5.33 12.12 -0.13
C LYS A 18 -3.85 12.13 -0.50
N TYR A 19 -3.08 13.04 0.12
CA TYR A 19 -1.63 13.15 -0.09
C TYR A 19 -0.91 11.82 0.20
N LEU A 20 -1.26 11.13 1.30
CA LEU A 20 -0.66 9.83 1.63
C LEU A 20 -1.02 8.73 0.62
N HIS A 21 -2.23 8.75 0.05
CA HIS A 21 -2.59 7.86 -1.06
C HIS A 21 -1.79 8.15 -2.33
N ASP A 22 -1.56 9.43 -2.65
CA ASP A 22 -0.74 9.85 -3.79
C ASP A 22 0.72 9.42 -3.60
N GLU A 23 1.29 9.59 -2.40
CA GLU A 23 2.64 9.14 -2.07
C GLU A 23 2.78 7.62 -2.14
N CYS A 24 1.77 6.87 -1.66
CA CYS A 24 1.71 5.42 -1.86
C CYS A 24 1.74 5.04 -3.35
N ILE A 25 0.99 5.75 -4.19
CA ILE A 25 0.94 5.51 -5.64
C ILE A 25 2.31 5.79 -6.26
N GLU A 26 2.96 6.89 -5.89
CA GLU A 26 4.29 7.25 -6.39
C GLU A 26 5.32 6.16 -6.08
N GLN A 27 5.39 5.66 -4.84
CA GLN A 27 6.31 4.57 -4.48
C GLN A 27 6.03 3.30 -5.29
N LEU A 28 4.75 2.95 -5.50
CA LEU A 28 4.39 1.78 -6.30
C LEU A 28 4.69 1.97 -7.80
N GLU A 29 4.56 3.19 -8.33
CA GLU A 29 4.93 3.50 -9.72
C GLU A 29 6.45 3.41 -9.93
N LEU A 30 7.24 3.92 -8.98
CA LEU A 30 8.69 3.79 -8.99
C LEU A 30 9.13 2.32 -8.90
N MET A 31 8.55 1.55 -7.97
CA MET A 31 8.76 0.10 -7.88
C MET A 31 8.45 -0.59 -9.21
N LYS A 32 7.31 -0.25 -9.83
CA LYS A 32 6.90 -0.82 -11.12
C LYS A 32 7.92 -0.50 -12.22
N ILE A 33 8.39 0.74 -12.32
CA ILE A 33 9.40 1.16 -13.31
C ILE A 33 10.71 0.40 -13.11
N SER A 34 11.16 0.21 -11.87
CA SER A 34 12.35 -0.59 -11.56
C SER A 34 12.19 -2.03 -12.02
N LEU A 35 11.04 -2.67 -11.75
CA LEU A 35 10.75 -4.03 -12.19
C LEU A 35 10.66 -4.14 -13.73
N GLU A 36 10.00 -3.21 -14.42
CA GLU A 36 9.92 -3.19 -15.89
C GLU A 36 11.32 -3.03 -16.51
N SER A 37 12.13 -2.13 -15.95
CA SER A 37 13.50 -1.87 -16.42
C SER A 37 14.42 -3.07 -16.17
N ALA A 38 14.24 -3.78 -15.06
CA ALA A 38 14.99 -4.99 -14.72
C ALA A 38 14.74 -6.14 -15.72
N GLN A 39 13.57 -6.19 -16.35
CA GLN A 39 13.26 -7.19 -17.41
C GLN A 39 14.08 -6.98 -18.68
N LEU A 40 14.50 -5.74 -18.95
CA LEU A 40 15.21 -5.36 -20.18
C LEU A 40 16.73 -5.25 -19.97
N SER A 41 17.21 -5.44 -18.74
CA SER A 41 18.60 -5.16 -18.35
C SER A 41 19.47 -6.43 -18.28
N ASN A 42 20.78 -6.23 -18.40
CA ASN A 42 21.79 -7.26 -18.13
C ASN A 42 21.85 -7.58 -16.62
N ASP A 43 22.59 -8.62 -16.24
CA ASP A 43 22.52 -9.18 -14.87
C ASP A 43 22.94 -8.17 -13.79
N GLU A 44 24.04 -7.42 -13.98
CA GLU A 44 24.50 -6.44 -12.97
C GLU A 44 23.51 -5.29 -12.75
N ILE A 45 22.94 -4.72 -13.81
CA ILE A 45 21.94 -3.65 -13.71
C ILE A 45 20.61 -4.20 -13.18
N ARG A 46 20.28 -5.44 -13.51
CA ARG A 46 19.06 -6.10 -13.04
C ARG A 46 19.04 -6.23 -11.52
N ASP A 47 20.13 -6.66 -10.91
CA ASP A 47 20.20 -6.84 -9.45
C ASP A 47 20.06 -5.50 -8.72
N GLN A 48 20.66 -4.42 -9.25
CA GLN A 48 20.49 -3.07 -8.73
C GLN A 48 19.02 -2.59 -8.82
N LEU A 49 18.35 -2.87 -9.94
CA LEU A 49 16.96 -2.50 -10.14
C LEU A 49 16.00 -3.32 -9.26
N ASP A 50 16.28 -4.60 -9.04
CA ASP A 50 15.51 -5.43 -8.12
C ASP A 50 15.66 -4.91 -6.67
N TYR A 51 16.88 -4.51 -6.26
CA TYR A 51 17.11 -3.84 -4.97
C TYR A 51 16.37 -2.50 -4.85
N MET A 52 16.35 -1.69 -5.91
CA MET A 52 15.56 -0.45 -5.94
C MET A 52 14.06 -0.73 -5.77
N ALA A 53 13.52 -1.76 -6.42
CA ALA A 53 12.12 -2.14 -6.27
C ALA A 53 11.79 -2.54 -4.82
N GLN A 54 12.70 -3.23 -4.13
CA GLN A 54 12.54 -3.57 -2.70
C GLN A 54 12.53 -2.33 -1.80
N ASN A 55 13.38 -1.34 -2.08
CA ASN A 55 13.39 -0.09 -1.32
C ASN A 55 12.07 0.68 -1.50
N HIS A 56 11.57 0.79 -2.73
CA HIS A 56 10.28 1.43 -2.99
C HIS A 56 9.12 0.69 -2.33
N TRP A 57 9.18 -0.65 -2.26
CA TRP A 57 8.23 -1.43 -1.47
C TRP A 57 8.29 -1.10 0.03
N GLN A 58 9.47 -0.95 0.60
CA GLN A 58 9.62 -0.58 2.01
C GLN A 58 9.11 0.84 2.28
N PHE A 59 9.43 1.81 1.42
CA PHE A 59 8.90 3.18 1.54
C PHE A 59 7.38 3.21 1.41
N TYR A 60 6.81 2.41 0.49
CA TYR A 60 5.38 2.22 0.40
C TYR A 60 4.75 1.73 1.72
N LEU A 61 5.36 0.74 2.38
CA LEU A 61 4.87 0.24 3.68
C LEU A 61 4.96 1.30 4.79
N ASP A 62 5.98 2.15 4.76
CA ASP A 62 6.12 3.26 5.72
C ASP A 62 5.02 4.31 5.50
N THR A 63 4.74 4.71 4.24
CA THR A 63 3.62 5.61 3.91
C THR A 63 2.27 4.99 4.26
N LEU A 64 2.09 3.69 4.02
CA LEU A 64 0.89 2.94 4.40
C LEU A 64 0.69 2.92 5.92
N HIS A 65 1.77 2.81 6.69
CA HIS A 65 1.71 2.92 8.15
C HIS A 65 1.16 4.29 8.57
N LEU A 66 1.67 5.38 7.98
CA LEU A 66 1.15 6.73 8.23
C LEU A 66 -0.34 6.83 7.88
N LEU A 67 -0.76 6.29 6.73
CA LEU A 67 -2.16 6.24 6.31
C LEU A 67 -3.04 5.50 7.34
N SER A 68 -2.55 4.39 7.90
CA SER A 68 -3.26 3.62 8.93
C SER A 68 -3.47 4.40 10.24
N MET A 69 -2.65 5.42 10.51
CA MET A 69 -2.86 6.30 11.68
C MET A 69 -4.08 7.20 11.51
N HIS A 70 -4.57 7.39 10.28
CA HIS A 70 -5.75 8.18 9.94
C HIS A 70 -7.00 7.34 9.64
N ASP A 71 -6.82 6.05 9.34
CA ASP A 71 -7.90 5.10 9.07
C ASP A 71 -7.80 3.88 10.01
N ASN A 72 -8.60 3.89 11.08
CA ASN A 72 -8.61 2.82 12.08
C ASN A 72 -9.04 1.47 11.48
N ASP A 73 -9.95 1.45 10.50
CA ASP A 73 -10.39 0.20 9.87
C ASP A 73 -9.24 -0.42 9.05
N LEU A 74 -8.47 0.43 8.37
CA LEU A 74 -7.27 0.00 7.65
C LEU A 74 -6.21 -0.53 8.64
N LYS A 75 -5.97 0.18 9.74
CA LYS A 75 -5.05 -0.25 10.80
C LYS A 75 -5.42 -1.64 11.34
N ASP A 76 -6.68 -1.84 11.69
CA ASP A 76 -7.17 -3.12 12.22
C ASP A 76 -7.03 -4.24 11.17
N SER A 77 -7.26 -3.92 9.91
CA SER A 77 -7.10 -4.87 8.80
C SER A 77 -5.63 -5.24 8.58
N LEU A 78 -4.70 -4.29 8.67
CA LEU A 78 -3.27 -4.56 8.57
C LEU A 78 -2.74 -5.39 9.75
N LEU A 79 -3.20 -5.09 10.97
CA LEU A 79 -2.83 -5.85 12.18
C LEU A 79 -3.23 -7.32 12.11
N LYS A 80 -4.40 -7.63 11.51
CA LYS A 80 -4.86 -9.02 11.32
C LYS A 80 -3.90 -9.86 10.49
N VAL A 81 -3.15 -9.24 9.59
CA VAL A 81 -2.27 -9.96 8.65
C VAL A 81 -0.80 -9.92 9.08
N GLY A 82 -0.51 -9.35 10.26
CA GLY A 82 0.83 -9.41 10.86
C GLY A 82 1.89 -8.61 10.12
N LEU A 83 1.50 -7.66 9.28
CA LEU A 83 2.39 -6.72 8.60
C LEU A 83 2.94 -5.70 9.61
N ASN A 84 3.81 -6.16 10.51
CA ASN A 84 4.60 -5.27 11.35
C ASN A 84 5.75 -4.73 10.51
N ALA A 85 5.73 -3.41 10.26
CA ALA A 85 6.82 -2.70 9.61
C ALA A 85 8.15 -3.06 10.27
N ARG A 86 9.11 -3.53 9.45
CA ARG A 86 10.45 -4.04 9.78
C ARG A 86 10.51 -5.52 10.19
N ASN A 87 10.71 -6.37 9.19
CA ASN A 87 11.50 -7.59 9.30
C ASN A 87 11.90 -8.01 7.87
N THR A 88 13.06 -7.58 7.39
CA THR A 88 13.61 -8.08 6.13
C THR A 88 15.13 -8.18 6.22
N GLU A 89 15.60 -9.21 6.91
CA GLU A 89 16.77 -9.95 6.47
C GLU A 89 16.27 -11.27 5.88
N SER A 90 16.19 -11.39 4.55
CA SER A 90 16.10 -12.70 3.92
C SER A 90 16.81 -12.72 2.58
N ASN A 91 17.98 -13.37 2.58
CA ASN A 91 18.69 -13.85 1.41
C ASN A 91 17.81 -14.79 0.60
N GLN A 92 17.47 -14.47 -0.66
CA GLN A 92 17.11 -15.45 -1.69
C GLN A 92 17.08 -14.84 -3.11
N GLU A 93 18.25 -14.74 -3.76
CA GLU A 93 18.45 -14.19 -5.11
C GLU A 93 17.91 -15.05 -6.28
N LYS A 94 17.35 -16.25 -6.05
CA LYS A 94 17.08 -17.21 -7.14
C LYS A 94 15.61 -17.41 -7.54
N GLU A 95 14.66 -16.71 -6.91
CA GLU A 95 13.22 -16.91 -7.17
C GLU A 95 12.53 -15.69 -7.81
N TYR A 96 13.25 -14.61 -8.11
CA TYR A 96 12.68 -13.30 -8.46
C TYR A 96 12.11 -13.21 -9.89
N GLN A 97 12.62 -13.99 -10.84
CA GLN A 97 12.30 -13.81 -12.26
C GLN A 97 10.85 -14.24 -12.62
N VAL A 98 10.35 -15.35 -12.06
CA VAL A 98 8.94 -15.78 -12.20
C VAL A 98 8.01 -14.90 -11.36
N LYS A 99 8.50 -14.38 -10.22
CA LYS A 99 7.77 -13.45 -9.38
C LYS A 99 7.57 -12.09 -10.04
N ARG A 100 8.46 -11.65 -10.96
CA ARG A 100 8.42 -10.28 -11.51
C ARG A 100 7.17 -9.93 -12.31
N VAL A 101 6.69 -10.81 -13.21
CA VAL A 101 5.44 -10.54 -13.97
C VAL A 101 4.24 -10.46 -13.04
N LEU A 102 4.18 -11.36 -12.05
CA LEU A 102 3.15 -11.34 -11.03
C LEU A 102 3.24 -10.07 -10.16
N LEU A 103 4.44 -9.68 -9.74
CA LEU A 103 4.69 -8.44 -9.00
C LEU A 103 4.22 -7.22 -9.80
N LEU A 104 4.54 -7.11 -11.09
CA LEU A 104 4.05 -6.02 -11.95
C LEU A 104 2.51 -5.95 -11.99
N ALA A 105 1.85 -7.10 -12.11
CA ALA A 105 0.39 -7.16 -12.12
C ALA A 105 -0.21 -6.77 -10.76
N LEU A 106 0.37 -7.26 -9.66
CA LEU A 106 -0.06 -6.96 -8.29
C LEU A 106 0.18 -5.49 -7.94
N THR A 107 1.36 -4.93 -8.24
CA THR A 107 1.68 -3.50 -8.06
C THR A 107 0.71 -2.63 -8.87
N THR A 108 0.42 -2.98 -10.12
CA THR A 108 -0.58 -2.27 -10.94
C THR A 108 -1.99 -2.35 -10.33
N SER A 109 -2.37 -3.51 -9.79
CA SER A 109 -3.64 -3.67 -9.08
C SER A 109 -3.70 -2.78 -7.83
N LEU A 110 -2.63 -2.74 -7.06
CA LEU A 110 -2.51 -1.97 -5.82
C LEU A 110 -2.60 -0.45 -6.09
N ILE A 111 -1.91 0.05 -7.11
CA ILE A 111 -2.05 1.45 -7.57
C ILE A 111 -3.52 1.79 -7.85
N LYS A 112 -4.24 0.93 -8.57
CA LYS A 112 -5.67 1.14 -8.86
C LYS A 112 -6.53 1.14 -7.59
N ARG A 113 -6.16 0.34 -6.57
CA ARG A 113 -6.86 0.32 -5.27
C ARG A 113 -6.63 1.64 -4.51
N HIS A 114 -5.42 2.16 -4.45
CA HIS A 114 -5.16 3.47 -3.84
C HIS A 114 -5.96 4.60 -4.51
N ARG A 115 -6.00 4.64 -5.85
CA ARG A 115 -6.83 5.62 -6.60
C ARG A 115 -8.33 5.49 -6.29
N ARG A 116 -8.84 4.27 -6.10
CA ARG A 116 -10.24 4.05 -5.70
C ARG A 116 -10.50 4.54 -4.28
N MET A 117 -9.59 4.28 -3.35
CA MET A 117 -9.71 4.75 -1.96
C MET A 117 -9.68 6.29 -1.91
N GLU A 118 -8.78 6.93 -2.66
CA GLU A 118 -8.74 8.39 -2.83
C GLU A 118 -10.08 8.95 -3.34
N TYR A 119 -10.68 8.30 -4.34
CA TYR A 119 -12.00 8.67 -4.87
C TYR A 119 -13.12 8.53 -3.82
N VAL A 120 -13.08 7.48 -3.01
CA VAL A 120 -14.05 7.25 -1.92
C VAL A 120 -13.92 8.33 -0.85
N PHE A 121 -12.69 8.71 -0.45
CA PHE A 121 -12.45 9.73 0.56
C PHE A 121 -12.77 11.15 0.09
N SER A 122 -12.56 11.46 -1.18
CA SER A 122 -12.82 12.80 -1.74
C SER A 122 -14.31 13.11 -1.96
N ASN A 123 -15.18 12.10 -1.99
CA ASN A 123 -16.61 12.24 -2.33
C ASN A 123 -17.57 12.09 -1.14
N GLN A 124 -17.17 12.47 0.08
CA GLN A 124 -18.00 12.32 1.29
C GLN A 124 -19.32 13.12 1.29
N ASN A 125 -19.44 14.13 0.41
CA ASN A 125 -20.64 14.96 0.24
C ASN A 125 -21.49 14.55 -0.99
N ASN A 126 -21.19 13.41 -1.60
CA ASN A 126 -21.86 12.93 -2.81
C ASN A 126 -23.21 12.25 -2.48
N PRO A 127 -24.28 12.41 -3.29
CA PRO A 127 -25.53 11.66 -3.14
C PRO A 127 -25.35 10.12 -3.14
N ALA A 128 -24.25 9.61 -3.69
CA ALA A 128 -23.88 8.19 -3.64
C ALA A 128 -23.08 7.78 -2.38
N LYS A 129 -23.07 8.60 -1.32
CA LYS A 129 -22.31 8.35 -0.09
C LYS A 129 -22.53 6.96 0.50
N ASP A 130 -23.78 6.48 0.50
CA ASP A 130 -24.11 5.16 1.04
C ASP A 130 -23.43 4.05 0.24
N PHE A 131 -23.41 4.17 -1.09
CA PHE A 131 -22.67 3.24 -1.96
C PHE A 131 -21.16 3.30 -1.72
N LEU A 132 -20.59 4.50 -1.59
CA LEU A 132 -19.15 4.68 -1.32
C LEU A 132 -18.76 4.12 0.06
N SER A 133 -19.65 4.24 1.05
CA SER A 133 -19.44 3.66 2.38
C SER A 133 -19.43 2.13 2.38
N LEU A 134 -20.16 1.49 1.46
CA LEU A 134 -20.12 0.04 1.25
C LEU A 134 -18.88 -0.40 0.47
N ALA A 135 -18.36 0.46 -0.42
CA ALA A 135 -17.17 0.17 -1.20
C ALA A 135 -15.88 0.24 -0.37
N ALA A 136 -15.78 1.15 0.61
CA ALA A 136 -14.55 1.39 1.37
C ALA A 136 -14.01 0.13 2.09
N PRO A 137 -14.82 -0.66 2.83
CA PRO A 137 -14.35 -1.90 3.47
C PRO A 137 -13.83 -2.92 2.44
N ILE A 138 -14.54 -3.08 1.32
CA ILE A 138 -14.16 -4.01 0.25
C ILE A 138 -12.80 -3.61 -0.36
N GLU A 139 -12.61 -2.32 -0.63
CA GLU A 139 -11.34 -1.82 -1.19
C GLU A 139 -10.18 -1.97 -0.19
N ARG A 140 -10.41 -1.79 1.12
CA ARG A 140 -9.41 -2.06 2.17
C ARG A 140 -9.02 -3.54 2.22
N ASP A 141 -9.98 -4.44 2.19
CA ASP A 141 -9.71 -5.89 2.22
C ASP A 141 -8.87 -6.31 1.00
N TYR A 142 -9.21 -5.79 -0.19
CA TYR A 142 -8.41 -6.04 -1.40
C TYR A 142 -7.00 -5.44 -1.31
N LEU A 143 -6.87 -4.24 -0.73
CA LEU A 143 -5.59 -3.58 -0.53
C LEU A 143 -4.71 -4.42 0.39
N VAL A 144 -5.20 -4.80 1.57
CA VAL A 144 -4.46 -5.64 2.54
C VAL A 144 -4.10 -7.00 1.95
N THR A 145 -5.03 -7.65 1.25
CA THR A 145 -4.78 -8.94 0.59
C THR A 145 -3.66 -8.82 -0.45
N THR A 146 -3.71 -7.79 -1.29
CA THR A 146 -2.70 -7.57 -2.34
C THR A 146 -1.34 -7.28 -1.73
N ILE A 147 -1.29 -6.47 -0.66
CA ILE A 147 -0.04 -6.16 0.05
C ILE A 147 0.58 -7.42 0.63
N THR A 148 -0.22 -8.27 1.24
CA THR A 148 0.24 -9.52 1.84
C THR A 148 0.85 -10.45 0.80
N ILE A 149 0.21 -10.57 -0.38
CA ILE A 149 0.74 -11.37 -1.48
C ILE A 149 2.06 -10.79 -1.97
N ILE A 150 2.15 -9.47 -2.18
CA ILE A 150 3.38 -8.82 -2.62
C ILE A 150 4.50 -9.01 -1.57
N HIS A 151 4.21 -8.79 -0.29
CA HIS A 151 5.17 -8.92 0.80
C HIS A 151 5.75 -10.34 0.89
N ASN A 152 4.95 -11.36 0.62
CA ASN A 152 5.43 -12.76 0.61
C ASN A 152 6.21 -13.14 -0.66
N LEU A 153 6.14 -12.32 -1.71
CA LEU A 153 6.86 -12.54 -2.97
C LEU A 153 8.22 -11.82 -3.00
N ILE A 154 8.37 -10.76 -2.23
CA ILE A 154 9.59 -9.95 -2.12
C ILE A 154 10.49 -10.52 -1.03
#